data_AF-A0A0N1BK86-F1
#
_entry.id   AF-A0A0N1BK86-F1
#
_cell.length_a   1.000
_cell.length_b   1.000
_cell.length_c   1.000
_cell.angle_alpha   90.00
_cell.angle_beta   90.00
_cell.angle_gamma   90.00
#
_symmetry.space_group_name_H-M   'P 1'
#
loop_
_entity.id
_entity.type
_entity.pdbx_description
1 polymer ?
#
loop_
_entity_poly.entity_id
_entity_poly.type
_entity_poly.pdbx_seq_one_letter_code
_entity_poly.pdbx_strand_id
1 'polypeptide(L)'
;MRAVIAESYERIHRSNLVGMGVVPLQFKADGWTKLGLTGEEIVTIRGLSDVNIGKLRPRQDLWVELFRPSDGKMARFPVRCRIDNQTELDYFKAGGVMPYVLRNLAA
;
A
#
# COMPACT_ATOMS: atom_id res chain seq x y z
N MET A 1 -2.68 10.19 4.42
CA MET A 1 -2.76 8.71 4.39
C MET A 1 -1.67 8.18 3.46
N ARG A 2 -1.00 7.07 3.81
CA ARG A 2 0.12 6.51 3.01
C ARG A 2 -0.24 5.21 2.29
N ALA A 3 -1.24 4.46 2.76
CA ALA A 3 -1.69 3.21 2.16
C ALA A 3 -3.17 2.95 2.46
N VAL A 4 -3.81 2.11 1.64
CA VAL A 4 -5.14 1.54 1.85
C VAL A 4 -4.99 0.02 1.79
N ILE A 5 -5.66 -0.72 2.67
CA ILE A 5 -5.71 -2.18 2.62
C ILE A 5 -7.16 -2.61 2.39
N ALA A 6 -7.43 -3.41 1.37
CA ALA A 6 -8.76 -3.92 1.05
C ALA A 6 -8.73 -5.36 0.53
N GLU A 7 -9.87 -6.04 0.54
CA GLU A 7 -10.00 -7.40 0.00
C GLU A 7 -9.98 -7.42 -1.53
N SER A 8 -10.54 -6.37 -2.14
CA SER A 8 -10.54 -6.16 -3.58
C SER A 8 -10.60 -4.67 -3.90
N TYR A 9 -10.25 -4.34 -5.14
CA TYR A 9 -10.35 -2.98 -5.67
C TYR A 9 -11.04 -3.02 -7.02
N GLU A 10 -11.88 -2.03 -7.26
CA GLU A 10 -12.27 -1.65 -8.63
C GLU A 10 -11.02 -1.08 -9.34
N ARG A 11 -10.89 -1.37 -10.64
CA ARG A 11 -9.69 -1.09 -11.44
C ARG A 11 -9.36 0.40 -11.50
N ILE A 12 -10.35 1.26 -11.74
CA ILE A 12 -10.18 2.72 -11.86
C ILE A 12 -9.88 3.32 -10.49
N HIS A 13 -10.60 2.92 -9.45
CA HIS A 13 -10.38 3.39 -8.09
C HIS A 13 -8.96 3.09 -7.59
N ARG A 14 -8.45 1.89 -7.88
CA ARG A 14 -7.08 1.50 -7.57
C ARG A 14 -6.06 2.44 -8.24
N SER A 15 -6.18 2.67 -9.54
CA SER A 15 -5.20 3.50 -10.25
C SER A 15 -5.25 4.96 -9.80
N ASN A 16 -6.42 5.47 -9.39
CA ASN A 16 -6.55 6.81 -8.80
C ASN A 16 -5.75 6.92 -7.48
N LEU A 17 -5.84 5.91 -6.61
CA LEU A 17 -5.07 5.89 -5.34
C LEU A 17 -3.56 5.98 -5.61
N VAL A 18 -3.07 5.21 -6.58
CA VAL A 18 -1.64 5.26 -6.96
C VAL A 18 -1.26 6.63 -7.51
N GLY A 19 -2.12 7.23 -8.34
CA GLY A 19 -1.94 8.59 -8.87
C GLY A 19 -1.87 9.66 -7.78
N MET A 20 -2.52 9.43 -6.63
CA MET A 20 -2.46 10.30 -5.45
C MET A 20 -1.26 10.01 -4.53
N GLY A 21 -0.39 9.06 -4.88
CA GLY A 21 0.73 8.65 -4.03
C GLY A 21 0.33 7.74 -2.86
N VAL A 22 -0.84 7.11 -2.93
CA VAL A 22 -1.34 6.17 -1.91
C VAL A 22 -1.13 4.74 -2.40
N VAL A 23 -0.58 3.87 -1.54
CA VAL A 23 -0.34 2.46 -1.90
C VAL A 23 -1.60 1.62 -1.71
N PRO A 24 -2.18 1.02 -2.77
CA PRO A 24 -3.23 0.02 -2.62
C PRO A 24 -2.62 -1.33 -2.24
N LEU A 25 -3.08 -1.91 -1.14
CA LEU A 25 -2.66 -3.21 -0.62
C LEU A 25 -3.86 -4.15 -0.60
N GLN A 26 -3.68 -5.35 -1.14
CA GLN A 26 -4.73 -6.35 -1.19
C GLN A 26 -4.40 -7.53 -0.28
N PHE A 27 -5.36 -7.96 0.54
CA PHE A 27 -5.19 -9.19 1.32
C PHE A 27 -4.95 -10.39 0.37
N LYS A 28 -3.95 -11.23 0.68
CA LYS A 28 -3.67 -12.45 -0.10
C LYS A 28 -4.43 -13.68 0.40
N ALA A 29 -4.89 -13.64 1.65
CA ALA A 29 -5.55 -14.74 2.31
C ALA A 29 -6.77 -14.20 3.06
N ASP A 30 -6.80 -14.35 4.38
CA ASP A 30 -7.93 -13.96 5.19
C ASP A 30 -8.21 -12.46 5.14
N GLY A 31 -9.49 -12.15 4.94
CA GLY A 31 -10.03 -10.80 4.97
C GLY A 31 -10.06 -10.21 6.38
N TRP A 32 -10.34 -8.91 6.46
CA TRP A 32 -10.32 -8.14 7.71
C TRP A 32 -11.25 -8.72 8.79
N THR A 33 -12.40 -9.30 8.41
CA THR A 33 -13.35 -9.92 9.34
C THR A 33 -12.76 -11.12 10.05
N LYS A 34 -12.01 -11.98 9.34
CA LYS A 34 -11.39 -13.17 9.93
C LYS A 34 -10.20 -12.82 10.83
N LEU A 35 -9.53 -11.71 10.53
CA LEU A 35 -8.49 -11.15 11.38
C LEU A 35 -9.07 -10.43 12.61
N GLY A 36 -10.40 -10.26 12.66
CA GLY A 36 -11.10 -9.63 13.77
C GLY A 36 -10.71 -8.18 13.98
N LEU A 37 -10.38 -7.45 12.92
CA LEU A 37 -9.90 -6.06 12.99
C LEU A 37 -11.00 -5.13 13.49
N THR A 38 -10.67 -4.29 14.46
CA THR A 38 -11.60 -3.33 15.07
C THR A 38 -11.34 -1.90 14.63
N GLY A 39 -10.17 -1.61 14.06
CA GLY A 39 -9.71 -0.27 13.71
C GLY A 39 -8.87 0.40 14.81
N GLU A 40 -8.72 -0.23 15.98
CA GLU A 40 -7.86 0.23 17.07
C GLU A 40 -6.40 -0.23 16.91
N GLU A 41 -6.11 -1.02 15.87
CA GLU A 41 -4.79 -1.60 15.66
C GLU A 41 -3.78 -0.58 15.14
N ILE A 42 -2.58 -0.65 15.67
CA ILE A 42 -1.40 -0.02 15.08
C ILE A 42 -0.96 -0.90 13.90
N VAL A 43 -1.06 -0.34 12.70
CA VAL A 43 -0.72 -1.02 11.44
C VAL A 43 0.70 -0.64 11.02
N THR A 44 1.58 -1.63 10.91
CA THR A 44 2.94 -1.48 10.38
C THR A 44 3.08 -2.24 9.06
N ILE A 45 3.40 -1.54 7.98
CA ILE A 45 3.64 -2.16 6.68
C ILE A 45 5.15 -2.27 6.45
N ARG A 46 5.66 -3.50 6.41
CA ARG A 46 7.07 -3.78 6.16
C ARG A 46 7.36 -3.74 4.65
N GLY A 47 8.46 -3.09 4.28
CA GLY A 47 8.92 -2.97 2.90
C GLY A 47 8.52 -1.68 2.17
N LEU A 48 7.76 -0.78 2.81
CA LEU A 48 7.39 0.55 2.29
C LEU A 48 8.15 1.73 2.92
N SER A 49 9.26 1.47 3.61
CA SER A 49 10.13 2.54 4.14
C SER A 49 10.72 3.39 3.00
N ASP A 50 11.03 4.66 3.25
CA ASP A 50 11.57 5.57 2.22
C ASP A 50 12.81 5.01 1.50
N VAL A 51 13.66 4.28 2.24
CA VAL A 51 14.85 3.58 1.71
C VAL A 51 14.48 2.42 0.75
N ASN A 52 13.31 1.81 0.94
CA ASN A 52 12.86 0.63 0.20
C ASN A 52 11.91 0.96 -0.95
N ILE A 53 11.32 2.17 -0.99
CA ILE A 53 10.44 2.62 -2.08
C ILE A 53 11.14 2.53 -3.45
N GLY A 54 12.45 2.84 -3.51
CA GLY A 54 13.25 2.72 -4.74
C GLY A 54 13.36 1.28 -5.28
N LYS A 55 13.29 0.27 -4.40
CA LYS A 55 13.46 -1.15 -4.70
C LYS A 55 12.13 -1.90 -4.89
N LEU A 56 11.00 -1.22 -4.70
CA LEU A 56 9.69 -1.83 -4.87
C LEU A 56 9.53 -2.33 -6.31
N ARG A 57 8.93 -3.50 -6.49
CA ARG A 57 8.58 -4.06 -7.80
C ARG A 57 7.06 -4.06 -7.99
N PRO A 58 6.56 -3.95 -9.23
CA PRO A 58 5.14 -4.12 -9.49
C PRO A 58 4.61 -5.46 -8.94
N ARG A 59 3.42 -5.44 -8.35
CA ARG A 59 2.76 -6.61 -7.74
C ARG A 59 3.55 -7.32 -6.63
N GLN A 60 4.52 -6.63 -6.02
CA GLN A 60 5.31 -7.19 -4.94
C GLN A 60 4.45 -7.52 -3.71
N ASP A 61 4.72 -8.68 -3.11
CA ASP A 61 4.11 -9.06 -1.85
C ASP A 61 4.87 -8.39 -0.68
N LEU A 62 4.11 -7.87 0.27
CA LEU A 62 4.57 -7.17 1.47
C LEU A 62 3.99 -7.85 2.71
N TRP A 63 4.53 -7.50 3.88
CA TRP A 63 4.05 -7.99 5.16
C TRP A 63 3.41 -6.86 5.95
N VAL A 64 2.23 -7.12 6.49
CA VAL A 64 1.56 -6.23 7.44
C VAL A 64 1.66 -6.86 8.82
N GLU A 65 2.08 -6.05 9.77
CA GLU A 65 2.10 -6.38 11.20
C GLU A 65 1.07 -5.48 11.89
N LEU A 66 0.19 -6.11 12.66
CA LEU A 66 -0.82 -5.45 13.46
C LEU A 66 -0.50 -5.66 14.92
N PHE A 67 -0.69 -4.60 15.69
CA PHE A 67 -0.62 -4.64 17.15
C PHE A 67 -1.84 -3.93 17.71
N ARG A 68 -2.63 -4.62 18.53
CA ARG A 68 -3.76 -4.03 19.25
C ARG A 68 -3.35 -3.75 20.70
N PRO A 69 -3.26 -2.48 21.13
CA PRO A 69 -2.88 -2.15 22.50
C PRO A 69 -3.89 -2.60 23.56
N SER A 70 -5.19 -2.68 23.22
CA SER A 70 -6.26 -2.98 24.17
C SER A 70 -6.25 -4.43 24.69
N ASP A 71 -5.86 -5.40 23.86
CA ASP A 71 -5.77 -6.82 24.25
C ASP A 71 -4.37 -7.42 24.04
N GLY A 72 -3.39 -6.62 23.60
CA GLY A 72 -2.03 -7.05 23.31
C GLY A 72 -1.90 -7.99 22.12
N LYS A 73 -2.95 -8.20 21.32
CA LYS A 73 -2.90 -9.13 20.19
C LYS A 73 -1.98 -8.61 19.09
N MET A 74 -1.22 -9.54 18.54
CA MET A 74 -0.39 -9.33 17.37
C MET A 74 -0.85 -10.24 16.24
N ALA A 75 -0.91 -9.69 15.04
CA ALA A 75 -1.17 -10.46 13.83
C ALA A 75 -0.18 -10.07 12.74
N ARG A 76 0.22 -11.03 11.93
CA ARG A 76 1.08 -10.79 10.78
C ARG A 76 0.57 -11.57 9.59
N PHE A 77 0.38 -10.89 8.46
CA PHE A 77 -0.14 -11.53 7.25
C PHE A 77 0.46 -10.90 5.98
N PRO A 78 0.53 -11.68 4.89
CA PRO A 78 1.00 -11.17 3.62
C PRO A 78 -0.10 -10.39 2.90
N VAL A 79 0.30 -9.29 2.28
CA VAL A 79 -0.54 -8.49 1.37
C VAL A 79 0.15 -8.33 0.04
N ARG A 80 -0.61 -8.09 -1.02
CA ARG A 80 -0.09 -7.77 -2.33
C ARG A 80 -0.16 -6.27 -2.56
N CYS A 81 0.96 -5.65 -2.90
CA CYS A 81 0.97 -4.28 -3.41
C CYS A 81 0.33 -4.27 -4.81
N ARG A 82 -0.74 -3.50 -5.01
CA ARG A 82 -1.49 -3.43 -6.27
C ARG A 82 -1.05 -2.25 -7.14
N ILE A 83 0.24 -1.97 -7.14
CA ILE A 83 0.92 -1.21 -8.18
C ILE A 83 1.22 -2.20 -9.29
N ASP A 84 0.50 -2.13 -10.41
CA ASP A 84 0.43 -3.24 -11.36
C ASP A 84 1.49 -3.17 -12.45
N ASN A 85 2.00 -1.98 -12.75
CA ASN A 85 3.00 -1.75 -13.79
C ASN A 85 4.08 -0.74 -13.35
N GLN A 86 5.11 -0.58 -14.20
CA GLN A 86 6.24 0.31 -13.91
C GLN A 86 5.85 1.78 -13.87
N THR A 87 4.96 2.23 -14.77
CA THR A 87 4.51 3.63 -14.83
C THR A 87 3.78 4.07 -13.56
N GLU A 88 2.88 3.23 -13.05
CA GLU A 88 2.20 3.43 -11.77
C GLU A 88 3.21 3.51 -10.61
N LEU A 89 4.26 2.69 -10.66
CA LEU A 89 5.34 2.72 -9.66
C LEU A 89 6.14 4.02 -9.73
N ASP A 90 6.42 4.53 -10.93
CA ASP A 90 7.16 5.77 -11.12
C ASP A 90 6.36 6.99 -10.61
N TYR A 91 5.04 7.01 -10.84
CA TYR A 91 4.13 7.99 -10.25
C TYR A 91 4.18 7.94 -8.73
N PHE A 92 4.09 6.73 -8.15
CA PHE A 92 4.17 6.56 -6.70
C PHE A 92 5.50 7.08 -6.13
N LYS A 93 6.63 6.75 -6.77
CA LYS A 93 7.98 7.21 -6.37
C LYS A 93 8.13 8.73 -6.44
N ALA A 94 7.43 9.38 -7.35
CA ALA A 94 7.42 10.84 -7.45
C ALA A 94 6.52 11.52 -6.39
N GLY A 95 5.76 10.74 -5.60
CA GLY A 95 4.77 11.24 -4.65
C GLY A 95 3.40 11.51 -5.28
N GLY A 96 3.15 10.98 -6.48
CA GLY A 96 1.92 11.12 -7.24
C GLY A 96 2.14 11.48 -8.71
N VAL A 97 1.07 11.42 -9.50
CA VAL A 97 1.10 11.69 -10.94
C VAL A 97 1.39 13.16 -11.24
N MET A 98 0.81 14.10 -10.49
CA MET A 98 1.03 15.54 -10.69
C MET A 98 2.50 15.93 -10.41
N PRO A 99 3.10 15.55 -9.27
CA PRO A 99 4.54 15.74 -9.05
C PRO A 99 5.43 15.13 -10.14
N TYR A 100 5.08 13.95 -10.66
CA TYR A 100 5.81 13.30 -11.75
C TYR A 100 5.79 14.15 -13.04
N VAL A 101 4.60 14.56 -13.47
CA VAL A 101 4.42 15.37 -14.69
C VAL A 101 5.12 16.72 -14.57
N LEU A 102 4.97 17.41 -13.44
CA LEU A 102 5.62 18.70 -13.21
C LEU A 102 7.15 18.62 -13.27
N ARG A 103 7.74 17.56 -12.71
CA ARG A 103 9.20 17.34 -12.77
C ARG A 103 9.69 17.07 -14.20
N ASN A 104 8.91 16.38 -15.01
CA ASN A 104 9.26 16.10 -16.40
C ASN A 104 9.09 17.32 -17.32
N LEU A 105 8.19 18.25 -16.99
CA LEU A 105 8.02 19.50 -17.75
C LEU A 105 9.05 20.57 -17.39
N ALA A 106 9.60 20.50 -16.17
CA ALA A 106 10.67 21.39 -15.71
C ALA A 106 12.09 20.89 -16.08
N ALA A 107 12.18 19.72 -16.73
CA ALA A 107 13.42 19.08 -17.15
C ALA A 107 13.78 19.40 -18.60
#